data_AF-A0A4W2EUD1-F1
#
_entry.id   AF-A0A4W2EUD1-F1
#
_cell.length_a   1.000
_cell.length_b   1.000
_cell.length_c   1.000
_cell.angle_alpha   90.00
_cell.angle_beta   90.00
_cell.angle_gamma   90.00
#
_symmetry.space_group_name_H-M   'P 1'
#
loop_
_entity.id
_entity.type
_entity.pdbx_description
1 polymer ?
#
loop_
_entity_poly.entity_id
_entity_poly.type
_entity_poly.pdbx_seq_one_letter_code
_entity_poly.pdbx_strand_id
1 'polypeptide(L)'
;PPPRRRGSPTPAPPLARSNSLATKAARRSAPSTGGMKKPHRYRPGTVTLREIRSYQKSTELLIRKLPFQRLVRDIAQDLKTSALPECSYWCFAGGK
;
A
#
# COMPACT_ATOMS: atom_id res chain seq x y z
N PRO A 1 22.24 26.39 2.77
CA PRO A 1 21.20 26.04 3.78
C PRO A 1 20.42 27.31 4.16
N PRO A 2 19.06 27.35 4.09
CA PRO A 2 18.31 28.52 4.55
C PRO A 2 18.13 28.52 6.09
N PRO A 3 18.07 29.70 6.73
CA PRO A 3 17.90 29.80 8.18
C PRO A 3 16.48 29.36 8.62
N ARG A 4 16.42 28.60 9.72
CA ARG A 4 15.17 28.21 10.39
C ARG A 4 14.40 29.43 10.86
N ARG A 5 13.24 29.70 10.26
CA ARG A 5 12.28 30.71 10.74
C ARG A 5 11.67 30.23 12.06
N ARG A 6 12.15 30.78 13.18
CA ARG A 6 11.56 30.58 14.52
C ARG A 6 10.31 31.47 14.62
N GLY A 7 9.12 30.88 14.54
CA GLY A 7 7.84 31.58 14.65
C GLY A 7 7.11 31.23 15.94
N SER A 8 6.97 32.24 16.81
CA SER A 8 6.01 32.52 17.91
C SER A 8 5.29 31.38 18.66
N PRO A 9 5.27 31.41 20.02
CA PRO A 9 4.37 30.56 20.81
C PRO A 9 2.91 30.96 20.59
N THR A 10 2.07 29.98 20.27
CA THR A 10 0.61 30.10 20.12
C THR A 10 -0.06 30.42 21.46
N PRO A 11 -1.10 31.29 21.51
CA PRO A 11 -1.85 31.53 22.73
C PRO A 11 -2.65 30.29 23.14
N ALA A 12 -2.63 29.98 24.44
CA ALA A 12 -3.34 28.86 25.04
C ALA A 12 -4.87 28.99 24.89
N PRO A 13 -5.62 27.87 24.80
CA PRO A 13 -7.08 27.92 24.73
C PRO A 13 -7.70 28.34 26.08
N PRO A 14 -8.85 29.06 26.08
CA PRO A 14 -9.54 29.40 27.31
C PRO A 14 -10.08 28.15 27.99
N LEU A 15 -9.72 27.97 29.26
CA LEU A 15 -10.26 26.94 30.13
C LEU A 15 -11.64 27.38 30.66
N ALA A 16 -12.54 26.40 30.75
CA ALA A 16 -13.83 26.39 31.44
C ALA A 16 -15.02 27.08 30.74
N ARG A 17 -15.91 26.23 30.19
CA ARG A 17 -17.34 26.51 30.12
C ARG A 17 -18.08 25.40 30.85
N SER A 18 -18.49 25.66 32.09
CA SER A 18 -19.36 24.79 32.87
C SER A 18 -20.79 24.90 32.33
N ASN A 19 -21.21 23.96 31.49
CA ASN A 19 -22.62 23.82 31.15
C ASN A 19 -23.25 22.76 32.06
N SER A 20 -24.26 23.23 32.79
CA SER A 20 -25.12 22.55 33.76
C SER A 20 -25.56 21.14 33.36
N LEU A 21 -25.40 20.22 34.31
CA LEU A 21 -26.05 18.91 34.34
C LEU A 21 -27.57 19.11 34.41
N ALA A 22 -28.27 18.89 33.29
CA ALA A 22 -29.72 18.84 33.25
C ALA A 22 -30.17 17.61 32.45
N THR A 23 -30.79 16.68 33.17
CA THR A 23 -31.79 15.69 32.73
C THR A 23 -31.42 14.74 31.58
N LYS A 24 -30.87 13.59 31.97
CA LYS A 24 -30.79 12.37 31.15
C LYS A 24 -32.18 11.77 30.94
N ALA A 25 -32.94 12.29 29.97
CA ALA A 25 -34.06 11.58 29.37
C ALA A 25 -33.53 10.75 28.19
N ALA A 26 -33.60 9.42 28.30
CA ALA A 26 -33.19 8.50 27.25
C ALA A 26 -34.14 8.58 26.05
N ARG A 27 -33.93 9.57 25.17
CA ARG A 27 -34.48 9.52 23.82
C ARG A 27 -33.64 8.52 23.02
N ARG A 28 -34.09 7.26 22.99
CA ARG A 28 -33.65 6.29 21.96
C ARG A 28 -34.20 6.78 20.62
N SER A 29 -33.53 7.75 20.00
CA SER A 29 -33.64 7.93 18.55
C SER A 29 -32.90 6.76 17.90
N ALA A 30 -33.53 6.08 16.95
CA ALA A 30 -32.82 5.21 16.01
C ALA A 30 -31.57 5.94 15.49
N PRO A 31 -30.43 5.26 15.23
CA PRO A 31 -29.31 5.92 14.58
C PRO A 31 -29.87 6.55 13.31
N SER A 32 -29.93 7.89 13.29
CA SER A 32 -30.33 8.63 12.10
C SER A 32 -29.44 8.09 11.00
N THR A 33 -30.04 7.50 9.97
CA THR A 33 -29.40 7.16 8.70
C THR A 33 -29.01 8.48 8.01
N GLY A 34 -28.19 9.28 8.69
CA GLY A 34 -27.58 10.49 8.17
C GLY A 34 -26.71 10.04 7.02
N GLY A 35 -27.11 10.48 5.82
CA GLY A 35 -26.69 9.91 4.54
C GLY A 35 -25.24 9.47 4.50
N MET A 36 -25.02 8.27 3.94
CA MET A 36 -23.70 7.73 3.66
C MET A 36 -22.82 8.84 3.06
N LYS A 37 -21.77 9.24 3.79
CA LYS A 37 -20.76 10.16 3.26
C LYS A 37 -20.31 9.61 1.91
N LYS A 38 -20.40 10.45 0.88
CA LYS A 38 -19.95 10.09 -0.47
C LYS A 38 -18.55 9.47 -0.38
N PRO A 39 -18.26 8.37 -1.10
CA PRO A 39 -16.94 7.76 -1.09
C PRO A 39 -15.86 8.81 -1.35
N HIS A 40 -14.90 8.91 -0.43
CA HIS A 40 -13.82 9.89 -0.56
C HIS A 40 -12.93 9.51 -1.74
N ARG A 41 -12.90 10.36 -2.77
CA ARG A 41 -12.00 10.22 -3.91
C ARG A 41 -10.78 11.10 -3.72
N TYR A 42 -9.60 10.48 -3.72
CA TYR A 42 -8.33 11.20 -3.68
C TYR A 42 -8.10 12.03 -4.95
N ARG A 43 -7.37 13.14 -4.81
CA ARG A 43 -6.91 13.93 -5.95
C ARG A 43 -5.92 13.12 -6.80
N PRO A 44 -5.94 13.27 -8.14
CA PRO A 44 -4.94 12.63 -8.98
C PRO A 44 -3.52 12.93 -8.47
N GLY A 45 -2.64 11.94 -8.51
CA GLY A 45 -1.28 12.03 -7.96
C GLY A 45 -1.15 11.70 -6.47
N THR A 46 -2.21 11.80 -5.66
CA THR A 46 -2.11 11.50 -4.22
C THR A 46 -1.82 10.02 -3.96
N VAL A 47 -2.50 9.13 -4.67
CA VAL A 47 -2.30 7.67 -4.56
C VAL A 47 -0.95 7.28 -5.16
N THR A 48 -0.61 7.84 -6.32
CA THR A 48 0.69 7.62 -7.00
C THR A 48 1.88 7.96 -6.11
N LEU A 49 1.88 9.13 -5.45
CA LEU A 49 2.96 9.51 -4.53
C LEU A 49 3.03 8.61 -3.29
N ARG A 50 1.91 8.04 -2.84
CA ARG A 50 1.89 7.08 -1.74
C ARG A 50 2.50 5.75 -2.16
N GLU A 51 2.18 5.26 -3.35
CA GLU A 51 2.74 4.03 -3.93
C GLU A 51 4.25 4.14 -4.16
N ILE A 52 4.73 5.24 -4.77
CA ILE A 52 6.17 5.51 -4.96
C ILE A 52 6.92 5.42 -3.63
N ARG A 53 6.42 6.11 -2.59
CA ARG A 53 7.04 6.06 -1.25
C ARG A 53 7.00 4.66 -0.62
N SER A 54 5.96 3.87 -0.90
CA SER A 54 5.84 2.50 -0.40
C SER A 54 6.86 1.58 -1.05
N TYR A 55 6.91 1.55 -2.39
CA TYR A 55 7.81 0.68 -3.17
C TYR A 55 9.29 1.04 -3.07
N GLN A 56 9.61 2.28 -2.72
CA GLN A 56 11.00 2.66 -2.43
C GLN A 56 11.43 2.30 -1.01
N LYS A 57 10.46 2.07 -0.10
CA LYS A 57 10.74 1.69 1.29
C LYS A 57 10.80 0.18 1.47
N SER A 58 9.93 -0.57 0.82
CA SER A 58 9.94 -2.03 0.80
C SER A 58 10.62 -2.55 -0.47
N THR A 59 11.04 -3.81 -0.45
CA THR A 59 11.64 -4.49 -1.62
C THR A 59 10.80 -5.69 -2.06
N GLU A 60 9.48 -5.60 -1.92
CA GLU A 60 8.58 -6.66 -2.35
C GLU A 60 8.54 -6.81 -3.88
N LEU A 61 8.31 -8.02 -4.36
CA LEU A 61 8.23 -8.28 -5.79
C LEU A 61 6.96 -7.65 -6.36
N LEU A 62 7.13 -6.74 -7.33
CA LEU A 62 6.01 -6.08 -8.01
C LEU A 62 5.23 -7.03 -8.93
N ILE A 63 5.85 -8.14 -9.33
CA ILE A 63 5.26 -9.18 -10.18
C ILE A 63 5.05 -10.44 -9.33
N ARG A 64 3.88 -11.07 -9.48
CA ARG A 64 3.56 -12.32 -8.76
C ARG A 64 4.52 -13.44 -9.16
N LYS A 65 4.92 -14.26 -8.18
CA LYS A 65 5.92 -15.33 -8.37
C LYS A 65 5.48 -16.40 -9.40
N LEU A 66 4.24 -16.91 -9.30
CA LEU A 66 3.78 -18.01 -10.14
C LEU A 66 3.74 -17.71 -11.66
N PRO A 67 3.16 -16.59 -12.14
CA PRO A 67 3.18 -16.29 -13.57
C PRO A 67 4.59 -16.03 -14.10
N PHE A 68 5.46 -15.36 -13.32
CA PHE A 68 6.85 -15.14 -13.71
C PHE A 68 7.63 -16.47 -13.79
N GLN A 69 7.40 -17.38 -12.84
CA GLN A 69 8.00 -18.71 -12.84
C GLN A 69 7.59 -19.55 -14.07
N ARG A 70 6.31 -19.49 -14.49
CA ARG A 70 5.85 -20.18 -15.70
C ARG A 70 6.59 -19.65 -16.93
N LEU A 71 6.65 -18.33 -17.09
CA LEU A 71 7.37 -17.69 -18.19
C LEU A 71 8.86 -18.06 -18.24
N VAL A 72 9.54 -18.13 -17.10
CA VAL A 72 10.95 -18.56 -17.04
C VAL A 72 11.10 -20.02 -17.51
N ARG A 73 10.16 -20.91 -17.16
CA ARG A 73 10.17 -22.31 -17.60
C ARG A 73 9.94 -22.42 -19.10
N ASP A 74 8.99 -21.67 -19.64
CA ASP A 74 8.65 -21.68 -21.06
C ASP A 74 9.87 -21.24 -21.89
N ILE A 75 10.49 -20.10 -21.55
CA ILE A 75 11.71 -19.62 -22.22
C ILE A 75 12.86 -20.62 -22.07
N ALA A 76 13.06 -21.19 -20.88
CA ALA A 76 14.12 -22.18 -20.68
C ALA A 76 13.88 -23.47 -21.50
N GLN A 77 12.64 -23.88 -21.72
CA GLN A 77 12.30 -25.02 -22.58
C GLN A 77 12.55 -24.70 -24.06
N ASP A 78 12.20 -23.50 -24.51
CA ASP A 78 12.46 -23.04 -25.87
C ASP A 78 13.97 -23.00 -26.15
N LEU A 79 14.77 -22.51 -25.21
CA LEU A 79 16.23 -22.51 -25.32
C LEU A 79 16.82 -23.93 -25.33
N LYS A 80 16.29 -24.85 -24.52
CA LYS A 80 16.70 -26.26 -24.51
C LYS A 80 16.36 -27.00 -25.80
N THR A 81 15.24 -26.64 -26.43
CA THR A 81 14.74 -27.29 -27.65
C THR A 81 15.40 -26.70 -28.91
N SER A 82 15.74 -25.41 -28.87
CA SER A 82 16.34 -24.69 -30.00
C SER A 82 17.86 -24.83 -30.08
N ALA A 83 18.56 -25.05 -28.97
CA ALA A 83 20.02 -25.17 -28.93
C ALA A 83 20.49 -26.62 -28.67
N LEU A 84 20.33 -27.50 -29.66
CA LEU A 84 21.01 -28.80 -29.84
C LEU A 84 20.94 -29.85 -28.69
N PRO A 85 21.05 -31.17 -29.00
CA PRO A 85 20.83 -32.27 -28.03
C PRO A 85 21.81 -32.31 -26.82
N GLU A 86 22.79 -31.42 -26.74
CA GLU A 86 23.74 -31.26 -25.61
C GLU A 86 23.04 -31.01 -24.26
N CYS A 87 21.88 -30.35 -24.22
CA CYS A 87 21.16 -30.14 -22.95
C CYS A 87 20.56 -31.44 -22.38
N SER A 88 20.34 -32.45 -23.22
CA SER A 88 19.94 -33.79 -22.77
C SER A 88 21.12 -34.57 -22.17
N TYR A 89 22.36 -34.34 -22.65
CA TYR A 89 23.56 -34.99 -22.12
C TYR A 89 23.96 -34.48 -20.72
N TRP A 90 23.78 -33.19 -20.43
CA TRP A 90 23.98 -32.66 -19.07
C TRP A 90 22.92 -33.13 -18.06
N CYS A 91 21.69 -33.42 -18.50
CA CYS A 91 20.64 -33.92 -17.62
C CYS A 91 20.84 -35.41 -17.24
N PHE A 92 21.56 -36.19 -18.05
CA PHE A 92 21.87 -37.61 -17.78
C PHE A 92 23.25 -37.81 -17.13
N ALA A 93 24.20 -36.89 -17.30
CA ALA A 93 25.54 -36.98 -16.73
C ALA A 93 25.64 -36.61 -15.23
N GLY A 94 24.57 -36.12 -14.61
CA GLY A 94 24.51 -35.74 -13.18
C GLY A 94 23.99 -36.84 -12.24
N GLY A 95 23.87 -38.08 -12.72
CA GLY A 95 23.41 -39.22 -11.92
C GLY A 95 24.58 -40.06 -11.37
N LYS A 96 25.28 -39.55 -10.37
CA LYS A 96 26.00 -40.33 -9.34
C LYS A 96 25.85 -39.63 -8.00
#